data_AF-A0A8K0CRV3-F1
#
_entry.id   AF-A0A8K0CRV3-F1
#
_cell.length_a   1.000
_cell.length_b   1.000
_cell.length_c   1.000
_cell.angle_alpha   90.00
_cell.angle_beta   90.00
_cell.angle_gamma   90.00
#
_symmetry.space_group_name_H-M   'P 1'
#
loop_
_entity.id
_entity.type
_entity.pdbx_description
1 polymer ?
#
loop_
_entity_poly.entity_id
_entity_poly.type
_entity_poly.pdbx_seq_one_letter_code
_entity_poly.pdbx_strand_id
1 'polypeptide(L)'
;MGLRGKMNKWIISYLVSGRKLQVKLEAIASDIFEARDGTPQGSSLGSIIFNLYVDDLPEYLTVGKVFTYADDTSVLISGKTSSNEKKPSA
;
A
#
# COMPACT_ATOMS: atom_id res chain seq x y z
N MET A 1 21.69 3.66 -7.68
CA MET A 1 21.93 2.99 -6.39
C MET A 1 20.81 1.99 -6.18
N GLY A 2 21.08 0.78 -5.67
CA GLY A 2 20.04 -0.24 -5.49
C GLY A 2 20.50 -1.33 -4.52
N LEU A 3 19.53 -2.03 -3.92
CA LEU A 3 19.81 -3.15 -3.03
C LEU A 3 20.29 -4.34 -3.88
N ARG A 4 21.54 -4.79 -3.65
CA ARG A 4 22.18 -5.86 -4.44
C ARG A 4 22.58 -7.03 -3.55
N GLY A 5 22.84 -8.18 -4.17
CA GLY A 5 23.40 -9.35 -3.49
C GLY A 5 22.45 -9.98 -2.47
N LYS A 6 22.96 -10.28 -1.27
CA LYS A 6 22.23 -11.03 -0.23
C LYS A 6 20.97 -10.30 0.24
N MET A 7 21.02 -8.98 0.38
CA MET A 7 19.86 -8.19 0.82
C MET A 7 18.71 -8.29 -0.17
N ASN A 8 18.98 -8.17 -1.47
CA ASN A 8 17.93 -8.33 -2.50
C ASN A 8 17.29 -9.72 -2.46
N LYS A 9 18.12 -10.77 -2.38
CA LYS A 9 17.63 -12.16 -2.28
C LYS A 9 16.76 -12.36 -1.03
N TRP A 10 17.14 -11.72 0.08
CA TRP A 10 16.38 -11.79 1.31
C TRP A 10 15.03 -11.06 1.21
N ILE A 11 14.97 -9.87 0.59
CA ILE A 11 13.71 -9.15 0.35
C ILE A 11 12.79 -9.95 -0.57
N ILE A 12 13.32 -10.52 -1.64
CA ILE A 12 12.57 -11.41 -2.55
C ILE A 12 12.04 -12.62 -1.76
N SER A 13 12.87 -13.22 -0.90
CA SER A 13 12.44 -14.33 -0.05
C SER A 13 11.32 -13.93 0.90
N TYR A 14 11.43 -12.77 1.53
CA TYR A 14 10.45 -12.23 2.46
C TYR A 14 9.09 -11.97 1.77
N LEU A 15 9.10 -11.49 0.53
CA LEU A 15 7.87 -11.19 -0.22
C LEU A 15 7.24 -12.41 -0.89
N VAL A 16 8.05 -13.21 -1.60
CA VAL A 16 7.59 -14.13 -2.64
C VAL A 16 7.74 -15.61 -2.26
N SER A 17 8.60 -15.95 -1.29
CA SER A 17 8.93 -17.37 -1.03
C SER A 17 7.95 -18.04 -0.07
N GLY A 18 6.89 -18.62 -0.62
CA GLY A 18 6.09 -19.67 0.04
C GLY A 18 5.51 -19.31 1.40
N ARG A 19 5.08 -18.05 1.57
CA ARG A 19 4.47 -17.60 2.83
C ARG A 19 3.18 -18.35 3.08
N LYS A 20 3.08 -18.96 4.25
CA LYS A 20 1.90 -19.70 4.70
C LYS A 20 1.25 -18.96 5.87
N LEU A 21 -0.06 -18.75 5.77
CA LEU A 21 -0.88 -18.12 6.78
C LEU A 21 -1.87 -19.15 7.34
N GLN A 22 -2.19 -19.00 8.62
CA GLN A 22 -3.24 -19.75 9.27
C GLN A 22 -3.94 -18.82 10.25
N VAL A 23 -5.26 -18.86 10.29
CA VAL A 23 -6.05 -18.09 11.24
C VAL A 23 -6.51 -19.02 12.35
N LYS A 24 -6.28 -18.61 13.61
CA LYS A 24 -6.76 -19.34 14.78
C LYS A 24 -7.77 -18.47 15.53
N LEU A 25 -8.96 -19.00 15.73
CA LEU A 25 -10.01 -18.41 16.56
C LEU A 25 -10.31 -19.37 17.71
N GLU A 26 -9.95 -18.98 18.92
CA GLU A 26 -10.06 -19.81 20.12
C GLU A 26 -9.39 -21.18 19.96
N ALA A 27 -10.17 -22.27 19.96
CA ALA A 27 -9.72 -23.64 19.81
C ALA A 27 -9.70 -24.12 18.35
N ILE A 28 -10.24 -23.36 17.41
CA ILE A 28 -10.38 -23.75 16.01
C ILE A 28 -9.30 -23.05 15.18
N ALA A 29 -8.60 -23.81 14.35
CA ALA A 29 -7.66 -23.28 13.37
C ALA A 29 -8.20 -23.52 11.96
N SER A 30 -8.02 -22.54 11.07
CA SER A 30 -8.27 -22.70 9.64
C SER A 30 -7.26 -23.66 9.02
N ASP A 31 -7.54 -24.09 7.79
CA ASP A 31 -6.49 -24.66 6.95
C ASP A 31 -5.37 -23.66 6.69
N ILE A 32 -4.19 -24.18 6.38
CA ILE A 32 -3.04 -23.39 5.98
C ILE A 32 -3.27 -22.87 4.56
N PHE A 33 -3.17 -21.56 4.38
CA PHE A 33 -3.30 -20.89 3.09
C PHE A 33 -1.95 -20.32 2.64
N GLU A 34 -1.63 -20.43 1.35
CA GLU A 34 -0.44 -19.81 0.78
C GLU A 34 -0.73 -18.36 0.37
N ALA A 35 -0.06 -17.41 1.02
CA ALA A 35 -0.18 -15.99 0.71
C ALA A 35 0.78 -15.62 -0.43
N ARG A 36 0.20 -15.34 -1.60
CA ARG A 36 0.93 -14.93 -2.80
C ARG A 36 1.19 -13.42 -2.86
N ASP A 37 0.29 -12.64 -2.27
CA ASP A 37 0.30 -11.19 -2.36
C ASP A 37 0.44 -10.52 -0.99
N GLY A 38 0.83 -9.24 -1.02
CA GLY A 38 0.99 -8.40 0.16
C GLY A 38 2.24 -8.71 0.98
N THR A 39 2.33 -8.07 2.14
CA THR A 39 3.42 -8.27 3.11
C THR A 39 2.89 -8.97 4.37
N PRO A 40 3.75 -9.64 5.15
CA PRO A 40 3.42 -10.08 6.50
C PRO A 40 2.92 -8.91 7.38
N GLN A 41 1.62 -8.92 7.70
CA GLN A 41 0.99 -7.91 8.54
C GLN A 41 1.59 -7.93 9.96
N GLY A 42 1.79 -6.76 10.55
CA GLY A 42 2.40 -6.62 11.89
C GLY A 42 3.93 -6.62 11.89
N SER A 43 4.58 -6.70 10.73
CA SER A 43 6.02 -6.56 10.62
C SER A 43 6.44 -5.13 10.27
N SER A 44 7.45 -4.59 10.96
CA SER A 44 7.98 -3.25 10.67
C SER A 44 8.56 -3.14 9.26
N LEU A 45 9.12 -4.23 8.74
CA LEU A 45 9.64 -4.27 7.38
C LEU A 45 8.53 -4.18 6.32
N GLY A 46 7.37 -4.79 6.57
CA GLY A 46 6.23 -4.73 5.66
C GLY A 46 5.83 -3.28 5.39
N SER A 47 5.82 -2.42 6.42
CA SER A 47 5.55 -0.99 6.30
C SER A 47 6.63 -0.25 5.49
N ILE A 48 7.91 -0.57 5.70
CA ILE A 48 9.01 0.05 4.93
C ILE A 48 8.90 -0.33 3.45
N ILE A 49 8.66 -1.61 3.15
CA ILE A 49 8.51 -2.08 1.77
C ILE A 49 7.27 -1.47 1.12
N PHE A 50 6.17 -1.34 1.86
CA PHE A 50 4.97 -0.68 1.35
C PHE A 50 5.24 0.78 0.99
N ASN A 51 5.91 1.55 1.85
CA ASN A 51 6.27 2.93 1.54
C ASN A 51 7.15 3.02 0.28
N LEU A 52 8.15 2.13 0.14
CA LEU A 52 8.97 2.06 -1.08
C LEU A 52 8.17 1.71 -2.33
N TYR A 53 7.10 0.92 -2.19
CA TYR A 53 6.24 0.51 -3.30
C TYR A 53 5.34 1.64 -3.81
N VAL A 54 4.93 2.57 -2.93
CA VAL A 54 4.04 3.69 -3.29
C VAL A 54 4.76 5.03 -3.46
N ASP A 55 6.08 5.08 -3.26
CA ASP A 55 6.87 6.32 -3.23
C ASP A 55 6.85 7.07 -4.57
N ASP A 56 6.75 6.35 -5.69
CA ASP A 56 6.71 6.93 -7.05
C ASP A 56 5.29 7.30 -7.50
N LEU A 57 4.24 6.92 -6.76
CA LEU A 57 2.85 7.21 -7.10
C LEU A 57 2.58 8.71 -7.39
N PRO A 58 3.12 9.67 -6.62
CA PRO A 58 2.91 11.10 -6.89
C PRO A 58 3.47 11.56 -8.24
N GLU A 59 4.49 10.89 -8.78
CA GLU A 59 5.13 11.26 -10.05
C GLU A 59 4.18 11.04 -11.25
N TYR A 60 3.20 10.15 -11.11
CA TYR A 60 2.22 9.82 -12.16
C TYR A 60 0.94 10.68 -12.08
N LEU A 61 0.78 11.48 -11.03
CA LEU A 61 -0.39 12.35 -10.83
C LEU A 61 -0.08 13.76 -11.35
N THR A 62 -0.42 14.00 -12.62
CA THR A 62 -0.02 15.22 -13.35
C THR A 62 -0.88 16.46 -13.06
N VAL A 63 -1.97 16.31 -12.32
CA VAL A 63 -2.94 17.38 -12.03
C VAL A 63 -3.18 17.50 -10.53
N GLY A 64 -3.16 18.74 -10.04
CA GLY A 64 -3.39 19.06 -8.63
C GLY A 64 -2.14 18.92 -7.76
N LYS A 65 -2.28 19.22 -6.47
CA LYS A 65 -1.23 19.03 -5.47
C LYS A 65 -1.48 17.71 -4.73
N VAL A 66 -0.51 16.81 -4.79
CA VAL A 66 -0.59 15.48 -4.18
C VAL A 66 0.01 15.53 -2.77
N PHE A 67 -0.65 14.87 -1.83
CA PHE A 67 -0.17 14.61 -0.49
C PHE A 67 -0.30 13.12 -0.21
N THR A 68 0.78 12.48 0.25
CA THR A 68 0.79 11.05 0.57
C THR A 68 1.21 10.83 2.03
N TYR A 69 0.58 9.87 2.69
CA TYR A 69 0.98 9.40 4.02
C TYR A 69 0.56 7.94 4.20
N ALA A 70 1.53 7.05 4.37
CA ALA A 70 1.27 5.60 4.38
C ALA A 70 0.39 5.20 3.17
N ASP A 71 -0.79 4.64 3.38
CA ASP A 71 -1.74 4.26 2.34
C ASP A 71 -2.67 5.40 1.88
N ASP A 72 -2.71 6.52 2.60
CA ASP A 72 -3.54 7.67 2.26
C ASP A 72 -2.88 8.53 1.17
N THR A 73 -3.63 8.80 0.10
CA THR A 73 -3.24 9.76 -0.96
C THR A 73 -4.36 10.76 -1.20
N SER A 74 -4.06 12.04 -1.06
CA SER A 74 -4.98 13.15 -1.29
C SER A 74 -4.51 14.03 -2.45
N VAL A 75 -5.42 14.36 -3.37
CA VAL A 75 -5.15 15.25 -4.50
C VAL A 75 -6.00 16.51 -4.37
N LEU A 76 -5.34 17.66 -4.20
CA LEU A 76 -5.98 18.96 -4.12
C LEU A 76 -6.03 19.62 -5.50
N ILE A 77 -7.23 19.83 -6.01
CA ILE A 77 -7.47 20.48 -7.31
C ILE A 77 -8.28 21.76 -7.07
N SER A 78 -7.90 22.86 -7.73
CA SER A 78 -8.67 24.10 -7.75
C SER A 78 -9.16 24.37 -9.17
N GLY A 79 -10.43 24.75 -9.30
CA GLY A 79 -11.06 25.09 -10.57
C GLY A 79 -12.05 26.24 -10.40
N LYS A 80 -12.34 26.94 -11.50
CA LYS A 80 -13.41 27.95 -11.48
C LYS A 80 -14.75 27.23 -11.37
N THR A 81 -15.49 27.48 -10.30
CA THR A 81 -16.89 27.08 -10.22
C THR A 81 -17.67 27.88 -11.27
N SER A 82 -18.24 27.21 -12.27
CA SER A 82 -19.27 27.82 -13.12
C SER A 82 -20.46 28.16 -12.23
N SER A 83 -20.74 29.46 -12.08
CA SER A 83 -21.73 30.04 -11.18
C SER A 83 -23.17 29.72 -11.59
N ASN A 84 -23.58 28.46 -11.53
CA ASN A 84 -24.96 28.03 -11.78
C ASN A 84 -25.39 26.76 -11.00
N GLU A 85 -24.70 26.39 -9.92
CA GLU A 85 -25.13 25.26 -9.08
C GLU A 85 -26.00 25.74 -7.91
N LYS A 86 -27.28 25.40 -7.97
CA LYS A 86 -28.20 25.44 -6.84
C LYS A 86 -27.67 24.50 -5.75
N LYS A 87 -27.58 24.99 -4.51
CA LYS A 87 -27.19 24.18 -3.34
C LYS A 87 -28.02 22.89 -3.27
N PRO A 88 -27.41 21.71 -3.00
CA PRO A 88 -28.16 20.53 -2.66
C PRO A 88 -28.83 20.75 -1.29
N SER A 89 -30.15 20.56 -1.24
CA SER A 89 -30.93 20.58 0.00
C SER A 89 -30.55 19.39 0.87
N ALA A 90 -30.24 19.69 2.13
CA ALA A 90 -30.12 18.70 3.20
C ALA A 90 -31.45 18.00 3.49
#